data_AF-A0A924B948-F1
#
_entry.id   AF-A0A924B948-F1
#
_cell.length_a   1.000
_cell.length_b   1.000
_cell.length_c   1.000
_cell.angle_alpha   90.00
_cell.angle_beta   90.00
_cell.angle_gamma   90.00
#
_symmetry.space_group_name_H-M   'P 1'
#
loop_
_entity.id
_entity.type
_entity.pdbx_description
1 polymer ?
#
loop_
_entity_poly.entity_id
_entity_poly.type
_entity_poly.pdbx_seq_one_letter_code
_entity_poly.pdbx_strand_id
1 'polypeptide(L)'
;MLFHATTASRKLVVVILLVLALVGGAIRHWAPNPSTLRDLGSLMLVLWVPVIGNVIAFFVHKIKLRRTPFDRPFAPELLVELAPLAPPPRLAQPLAGNQCALVVGTEGFTVRLSRPLAGWLESGAPLQAQAQFLKPQMAAALFGPDTPFRIVAQQQLVGEGRVLSVLTGGSPG
;
A
#
# COMPACT_ATOMS: atom_id res chain seq x y z
N MET A 1 11.11 -20.21 28.92
CA MET A 1 11.87 -20.43 27.67
C MET A 1 11.14 -19.74 26.53
N LEU A 2 11.57 -18.53 26.15
CA LEU A 2 10.99 -17.75 25.06
C LEU A 2 11.50 -18.28 23.72
N PHE A 3 10.61 -18.82 22.88
CA PHE A 3 10.94 -19.13 21.49
C PHE A 3 11.01 -17.84 20.68
N HIS A 4 12.21 -17.29 20.53
CA HIS A 4 12.51 -16.32 19.47
C HIS A 4 12.40 -17.06 18.11
N ALA A 5 11.24 -16.96 17.47
CA ALA A 5 11.05 -17.43 16.09
C ALA A 5 11.83 -16.49 15.16
N THR A 6 13.12 -16.77 15.00
CA THR A 6 14.04 -16.06 14.12
C THR A 6 13.57 -16.18 12.66
N THR A 7 13.69 -15.08 11.92
CA THR A 7 13.40 -14.92 10.47
C THR A 7 13.95 -16.06 9.58
N ALA A 8 14.91 -16.84 10.08
CA ALA A 8 15.49 -18.02 9.47
C ALA A 8 14.48 -19.17 9.27
N SER A 9 13.59 -19.46 10.24
CA SER A 9 12.58 -20.54 10.11
C SER A 9 11.57 -20.23 9.00
N ARG A 10 11.19 -18.96 8.88
CA ARG A 10 10.23 -18.49 7.87
C ARG A 10 10.79 -18.61 6.45
N LYS A 11 12.09 -18.36 6.26
CA LYS A 11 12.77 -18.50 4.96
C LYS A 11 12.92 -19.97 4.57
N LEU A 12 13.23 -20.83 5.55
CA LEU A 12 13.36 -22.28 5.37
C LEU A 12 12.03 -22.93 4.97
N VAL A 13 10.91 -22.54 5.60
CA VAL A 13 9.57 -22.99 5.20
C VAL A 13 9.24 -22.62 3.75
N VAL A 14 9.57 -21.40 3.32
CA VAL A 14 9.34 -20.95 1.94
C VAL A 14 10.18 -21.75 0.95
N VAL A 15 11.46 -22.02 1.26
CA VAL A 15 12.34 -22.83 0.40
C VAL A 15 11.82 -24.27 0.28
N ILE A 16 11.41 -24.88 1.39
CA ILE A 16 10.83 -26.23 1.40
C ILE A 16 9.56 -26.28 0.52
N LEU A 17 8.66 -25.32 0.67
CA LEU A 17 7.44 -25.23 -0.15
C LEU A 17 7.76 -25.06 -1.65
N LEU A 18 8.80 -24.31 -1.98
CA LEU A 18 9.22 -24.07 -3.37
C LEU A 18 9.84 -25.32 -4.00
N VAL A 19 10.64 -26.07 -3.22
CA VAL A 19 11.20 -27.37 -3.63
C VAL A 19 10.09 -28.40 -3.83
N LEU A 20 9.12 -28.46 -2.91
CA LEU A 20 7.98 -29.38 -3.03
C LEU A 20 7.13 -29.12 -4.28
N ALA A 21 6.96 -27.84 -4.65
CA ALA A 21 6.25 -27.45 -5.86
C ALA A 21 6.99 -27.87 -7.15
N LEU A 22 8.32 -27.73 -7.19
CA LEU A 22 9.15 -28.17 -8.31
C LEU A 22 9.13 -29.71 -8.45
N VAL A 23 9.19 -30.43 -7.33
CA VAL A 23 9.11 -31.90 -7.30
C VAL A 23 7.76 -32.39 -7.82
N GLY A 24 6.65 -31.76 -7.41
CA GLY A 24 5.31 -32.09 -7.93
C GLY A 24 5.16 -31.85 -9.45
N GLY A 25 5.80 -30.79 -9.97
CA GLY A 25 5.84 -30.51 -11.41
C GLY A 25 6.70 -31.52 -12.20
N ALA A 26 7.85 -31.91 -11.65
CA ALA A 26 8.76 -32.88 -12.25
C ALA A 26 8.14 -34.29 -12.34
N ILE A 27 7.47 -34.75 -11.27
CA ILE A 27 6.79 -36.05 -11.24
C ILE A 27 5.70 -36.11 -12.31
N ARG A 28 4.96 -35.02 -12.52
CA ARG A 28 3.94 -34.94 -13.58
C ARG A 28 4.53 -35.03 -14.99
N HIS A 29 5.73 -34.50 -15.19
CA HIS A 29 6.39 -34.51 -16.51
C HIS A 29 7.00 -35.87 -16.85
N TRP A 30 7.33 -36.69 -15.85
CA TRP A 30 8.08 -37.94 -16.03
C TRP A 30 7.23 -39.22 -15.98
N ALA A 31 5.91 -39.14 -15.78
CA ALA A 31 5.04 -40.32 -15.69
C ALA A 31 4.44 -40.73 -17.06
N PRO A 32 4.76 -41.92 -17.63
CA PRO A 32 4.17 -42.46 -18.86
C PRO A 32 2.84 -43.22 -18.61
N ASN A 33 1.96 -43.29 -19.63
CA ASN A 33 0.66 -44.00 -19.62
C ASN A 33 0.81 -45.55 -19.64
N PRO A 34 -0.14 -46.38 -19.14
CA PRO A 34 -1.40 -46.09 -18.41
C PRO A 34 -1.45 -46.78 -17.01
N SER A 35 -1.85 -46.08 -15.95
CA SER A 35 -2.15 -46.73 -14.66
C SER A 35 -2.93 -45.81 -13.71
N THR A 36 -3.60 -46.41 -12.72
CA THR A 36 -4.29 -45.81 -11.56
C THR A 36 -3.53 -44.70 -10.84
N LEU A 37 -2.22 -44.59 -11.06
CA LEU A 37 -1.39 -43.44 -10.67
C LEU A 37 -1.84 -42.11 -11.30
N ARG A 38 -2.47 -42.13 -12.49
CA ARG A 38 -2.92 -40.91 -13.18
C ARG A 38 -4.17 -40.30 -12.56
N ASP A 39 -5.08 -41.11 -12.04
CA ASP A 39 -6.26 -40.64 -11.31
C ASP A 39 -5.88 -40.07 -9.94
N LEU A 40 -4.94 -40.74 -9.26
CA LEU A 40 -4.34 -40.22 -8.03
C LEU A 40 -3.58 -38.91 -8.29
N GLY A 41 -2.87 -38.82 -9.42
CA GLY A 41 -2.20 -37.60 -9.89
C GLY A 41 -3.17 -36.46 -10.22
N SER A 42 -4.37 -36.78 -10.73
CA SER A 42 -5.43 -35.81 -11.01
C SER A 42 -6.08 -35.30 -9.72
N LEU A 43 -6.33 -36.18 -8.75
CA LEU A 43 -6.79 -35.80 -7.40
C LEU A 43 -5.75 -34.93 -6.67
N MET A 44 -4.46 -35.27 -6.78
CA MET A 44 -3.37 -34.43 -6.26
C MET A 44 -3.34 -33.05 -6.92
N LEU A 45 -3.59 -32.96 -8.23
CA LEU A 45 -3.67 -31.69 -8.95
C LEU A 45 -4.78 -30.78 -8.46
N VAL A 46 -5.97 -31.33 -8.21
CA VAL A 46 -7.11 -30.58 -7.68
C VAL A 46 -6.85 -30.13 -6.24
N LEU A 47 -6.23 -30.98 -5.42
CA LEU A 47 -5.86 -30.64 -4.04
C LEU A 47 -4.85 -29.49 -3.94
N TRP A 48 -4.07 -29.25 -5.00
CA TRP A 48 -3.07 -28.19 -5.03
C TRP A 48 -3.60 -26.82 -5.46
N VAL A 49 -4.81 -26.72 -6.00
CA VAL A 49 -5.42 -25.43 -6.41
C VAL A 49 -5.49 -24.40 -5.26
N PRO A 50 -5.93 -24.75 -4.03
CA PRO A 50 -5.95 -23.81 -2.91
C PRO A 50 -4.55 -23.35 -2.49
N VAL A 51 -3.57 -24.25 -2.57
CA VAL A 51 -2.17 -23.97 -2.21
C VAL A 51 -1.56 -22.96 -3.18
N ILE A 52 -1.77 -23.15 -4.49
CA ILE A 52 -1.33 -22.21 -5.53
C ILE A 52 -2.01 -20.84 -5.34
N GLY A 53 -3.32 -20.82 -5.07
CA GLY A 53 -4.06 -19.58 -4.78
C GLY A 53 -3.45 -18.79 -3.64
N ASN A 54 -3.07 -19.46 -2.54
CA ASN A 54 -2.45 -18.81 -1.39
C ASN A 54 -1.04 -18.28 -1.69
N VAL A 55 -0.23 -19.03 -2.47
CA VAL A 55 1.11 -18.58 -2.89
C VAL A 55 1.01 -17.36 -3.81
N ILE A 56 0.09 -17.37 -4.79
CA ILE A 56 -0.13 -16.22 -5.67
C ILE A 56 -0.59 -15.01 -4.85
N ALA A 57 -1.55 -15.19 -3.93
CA ALA A 57 -2.03 -14.12 -3.05
C ALA A 57 -0.90 -13.51 -2.20
N PHE A 58 0.01 -14.35 -1.69
CA PHE A 58 1.20 -13.92 -0.96
C PHE A 58 2.19 -13.14 -1.84
N PHE A 59 2.48 -13.62 -3.05
CA PHE A 59 3.36 -12.92 -3.99
C PHE A 59 2.77 -11.58 -4.43
N VAL A 60 1.47 -11.53 -4.75
CA VAL A 60 0.76 -10.30 -5.09
C VAL A 60 0.81 -9.29 -3.94
N HIS A 61 0.57 -9.73 -2.70
CA HIS A 61 0.73 -8.87 -1.53
C HIS A 61 2.16 -8.35 -1.39
N LYS A 62 3.15 -9.24 -1.50
CA LYS A 62 4.57 -8.88 -1.36
C LYS A 62 5.05 -7.90 -2.44
N ILE A 63 4.55 -8.03 -3.67
CA ILE A 63 4.86 -7.11 -4.77
C ILE A 63 4.16 -5.75 -4.55
N LYS A 64 2.90 -5.74 -4.09
CA LYS A 64 2.20 -4.50 -3.74
C LYS A 64 2.89 -3.73 -2.62
N LEU A 65 3.46 -4.41 -1.61
CA LEU A 65 4.23 -3.77 -0.54
C LEU A 65 5.55 -3.14 -1.02
N ARG A 66 6.07 -3.51 -2.20
CA ARG A 66 7.36 -3.00 -2.71
C ARG A 66 7.26 -1.77 -3.60
N ARG A 67 6.07 -1.41 -4.09
CA ARG A 67 5.91 -0.15 -4.83
C ARG A 67 5.86 1.00 -3.83
N THR A 68 7.00 1.65 -3.63
CA THR A 68 7.03 3.00 -3.07
C THR A 68 6.18 3.88 -3.97
N PRO A 69 5.06 4.45 -3.48
CA PRO A 69 4.11 5.12 -4.37
C PRO A 69 4.76 6.30 -5.12
N PHE A 70 5.72 6.97 -4.48
CA PHE A 70 6.40 8.14 -5.03
C PHE A 70 7.85 7.77 -5.40
N ASP A 71 8.06 7.37 -6.66
CA ASP A 71 9.39 7.01 -7.21
C ASP A 71 10.12 8.22 -7.83
N ARG A 72 9.48 9.39 -7.85
CA ARG A 72 10.02 10.65 -8.38
C ARG A 72 10.38 11.62 -7.26
N PRO A 73 11.27 12.58 -7.51
CA PRO A 73 11.47 13.71 -6.61
C PRO A 73 10.15 14.42 -6.29
N PHE A 74 10.10 15.01 -5.10
CA PHE A 74 8.93 15.76 -4.67
C PHE A 74 8.71 16.96 -5.59
N ALA A 75 7.56 17.01 -6.25
CA ALA A 75 7.12 18.12 -7.08
C ALA A 75 5.84 18.68 -6.48
N PRO A 76 5.83 19.95 -6.01
CA PRO A 76 4.64 20.51 -5.39
C PRO A 76 3.57 20.80 -6.44
N GLU A 77 2.37 20.27 -6.22
CA GLU A 77 1.23 20.42 -7.14
C GLU A 77 0.08 21.20 -6.50
N LEU A 78 0.04 21.22 -5.16
CA LEU A 78 -1.05 21.82 -4.40
C LEU A 78 -0.50 22.48 -3.15
N LEU A 79 -0.97 23.68 -2.84
CA LEU A 79 -0.78 24.30 -1.54
C LEU A 79 -2.06 24.09 -0.73
N VAL A 80 -1.91 23.45 0.43
CA VAL A 80 -3.04 23.12 1.29
C VAL A 80 -2.82 23.61 2.71
N GLU A 81 -3.92 23.97 3.36
CA GLU A 81 -3.96 24.24 4.79
C GLU A 81 -4.56 23.03 5.49
N LEU A 82 -3.85 22.51 6.49
CA LEU A 82 -4.26 21.35 7.28
C LEU A 82 -4.56 21.81 8.71
N ALA A 83 -5.72 21.43 9.23
CA ALA A 83 -6.14 21.63 10.62
C ALA A 83 -6.32 20.26 11.30
N PRO A 84 -5.58 19.96 12.39
CA PRO A 84 -5.68 18.68 13.06
C PRO A 84 -7.03 18.55 13.78
N LEU A 85 -7.56 17.33 13.84
CA LEU A 85 -8.83 17.07 14.52
C LEU A 85 -8.62 17.18 16.05
N ALA A 86 -9.53 17.86 16.73
CA ALA A 86 -9.60 17.90 18.18
C ALA A 86 -10.87 17.15 18.65
N PRO A 87 -10.77 16.06 19.43
CA PRO A 87 -9.54 15.46 20.00
C PRO A 87 -8.69 14.71 18.96
N PRO A 88 -7.38 14.54 19.19
CA PRO A 88 -6.49 13.82 18.28
C PRO A 88 -6.90 12.34 18.18
N PRO A 89 -6.90 11.74 16.98
CA PRO A 89 -7.28 10.35 16.82
C PRO A 89 -6.22 9.40 17.39
N ARG A 90 -6.66 8.22 17.81
CA ARG A 90 -5.76 7.14 18.20
C ARG A 90 -5.28 6.38 16.97
N LEU A 91 -4.02 6.61 16.60
CA LEU A 91 -3.34 5.86 15.56
C LEU A 91 -2.87 4.51 16.11
N ALA A 92 -2.99 3.45 15.30
CA ALA A 92 -2.55 2.11 15.68
C ALA A 92 -1.01 2.03 15.79
N GLN A 93 -0.31 2.81 14.98
CA GLN A 93 1.16 2.88 14.96
C GLN A 93 1.61 4.33 14.72
N PRO A 94 2.83 4.71 15.12
CA PRO A 94 3.40 5.99 14.75
C PRO A 94 3.43 6.17 13.23
N LEU A 95 3.08 7.37 12.76
CA LEU A 95 3.13 7.67 11.33
C LEU A 95 4.58 7.72 10.86
N ALA A 96 4.92 6.82 9.94
CA ALA A 96 6.22 6.83 9.28
C ALA A 96 6.13 7.66 7.98
N GLY A 97 6.77 8.83 7.97
CA GLY A 97 6.92 9.67 6.78
C GLY A 97 5.81 10.71 6.58
N ASN A 98 5.63 11.11 5.31
CA ASN A 98 4.82 12.27 4.93
C ASN A 98 3.63 11.89 4.03
N GLN A 99 3.23 10.61 4.01
CA GLN A 99 2.17 10.12 3.13
C GLN A 99 0.83 10.08 3.87
N CYS A 100 -0.22 10.59 3.23
CA CYS A 100 -1.59 10.51 3.72
C CYS A 100 -2.58 10.40 2.55
N ALA A 101 -3.85 10.18 2.85
CA ALA A 101 -4.93 10.28 1.88
C ALA A 101 -5.72 11.56 2.14
N LEU A 102 -5.95 12.35 1.09
CA LEU A 102 -6.92 13.45 1.11
C LEU A 102 -8.23 12.93 0.53
N VAL A 103 -9.33 13.13 1.25
CA VAL A 103 -10.65 12.64 0.89
C VAL A 103 -11.57 13.81 0.60
N VAL A 104 -12.16 13.83 -0.58
CA VAL A 104 -13.17 14.80 -1.02
C VAL A 104 -14.44 14.02 -1.35
N GLY A 105 -15.51 14.25 -0.58
CA GLY A 105 -16.73 13.45 -0.69
C GLY A 105 -16.49 11.96 -0.41
N THR A 106 -16.64 11.13 -1.44
CA THR A 106 -16.41 9.68 -1.39
C THR A 106 -15.07 9.25 -2.00
N GLU A 107 -14.30 10.19 -2.55
CA GLU A 107 -13.06 9.88 -3.26
C GLU A 107 -11.83 10.18 -2.41
N GLY A 108 -10.92 9.20 -2.31
CA GLY A 108 -9.68 9.29 -1.55
C GLY A 108 -8.45 9.25 -2.43
N PHE A 109 -7.58 10.25 -2.29
CA PHE A 109 -6.37 10.43 -3.09
C PHE A 109 -5.14 10.36 -2.21
N THR A 110 -4.22 9.45 -2.54
CA THR A 110 -2.93 9.36 -1.84
C THR A 110 -2.05 10.54 -2.24
N VAL A 111 -1.56 11.26 -1.23
CA VAL A 111 -0.63 12.38 -1.36
C VAL A 111 0.60 12.19 -0.52
N ARG A 112 1.68 12.87 -0.90
CA ARG A 112 2.86 13.09 -0.08
C ARG A 112 2.95 14.58 0.24
N LEU A 113 3.18 14.90 1.51
CA LEU A 113 3.38 16.27 1.98
C LEU A 113 4.86 16.64 1.99
N SER A 114 5.15 17.94 1.83
CA SER A 114 6.51 18.49 1.99
C SER A 114 7.01 18.43 3.44
N ARG A 115 6.09 18.50 4.42
CA ARG A 115 6.40 18.44 5.84
C ARG A 115 6.01 17.10 6.49
N PRO A 116 6.67 16.69 7.58
CA PRO A 116 6.32 15.48 8.32
C PRO A 116 4.92 15.53 8.93
N LEU A 117 4.11 14.50 8.64
CA LEU A 117 2.73 14.42 9.13
C LEU A 117 2.67 14.17 10.64
N ALA A 118 3.61 13.36 11.17
CA ALA A 118 3.69 13.04 12.59
C ALA A 118 3.88 14.31 13.46
N GLY A 119 4.88 15.12 13.12
CA GLY A 119 5.16 16.36 13.87
C GLY A 119 4.04 17.40 13.78
N TRP A 120 3.29 17.43 12.67
CA TRP A 120 2.10 18.28 12.56
C TRP A 120 0.99 17.85 13.54
N LEU A 121 0.68 16.54 13.60
CA LEU A 121 -0.33 16.03 14.54
C LEU A 121 0.06 16.25 16.00
N GLU A 122 1.34 16.11 16.34
CA GLU A 122 1.86 16.40 17.68
C GLU A 122 1.76 17.89 18.04
N SER A 123 1.98 18.78 17.07
CA SER A 123 1.90 20.23 17.29
C SER A 123 0.47 20.72 17.57
N GLY A 124 -0.55 20.02 17.06
CA GLY A 124 -1.95 20.41 17.18
C GLY A 124 -2.30 21.75 16.49
N ALA A 125 -1.37 22.35 15.74
CA ALA A 125 -1.54 23.66 15.12
C ALA A 125 -1.95 23.53 13.64
N PRO A 126 -2.73 24.48 13.11
CA PRO A 126 -2.93 24.61 11.67
C PRO A 126 -1.59 24.78 10.95
N LEU A 127 -1.41 24.07 9.84
CA LEU A 127 -0.17 24.08 9.08
C LEU A 127 -0.46 24.21 7.59
N GLN A 128 0.28 25.09 6.92
CA GLN A 128 0.32 25.13 5.46
C GLN A 128 1.44 24.22 4.95
N ALA A 129 1.11 23.31 4.05
CA ALA A 129 2.06 22.41 3.43
C ALA A 129 1.79 22.26 1.94
N GLN A 130 2.84 21.92 1.20
CA GLN A 130 2.71 21.54 -0.20
C GLN A 130 2.42 20.05 -0.29
N ALA A 131 1.49 19.67 -1.15
CA ALA A 131 1.12 18.29 -1.41
C ALA A 131 1.44 17.92 -2.87
N GLN A 132 1.85 16.67 -3.04
CA GLN A 132 2.05 16.01 -4.32
C GLN A 132 1.12 14.81 -4.40
N PHE A 133 0.32 14.70 -5.46
CA PHE A 133 -0.56 13.56 -5.66
C PHE A 133 0.20 12.38 -6.25
N LEU A 134 -0.21 11.17 -5.86
CA LEU A 134 0.25 9.95 -6.52
C LEU A 134 -0.25 9.86 -7.97
N LYS A 135 -1.46 10.38 -8.22
CA LYS A 135 -2.13 10.41 -9.52
C LYS A 135 -2.72 11.81 -9.77
N PRO A 136 -1.89 12.78 -10.19
CA PRO A 136 -2.32 14.17 -10.34
C PRO A 136 -3.49 14.35 -11.32
N GLN A 137 -3.50 13.60 -12.43
CA GLN A 137 -4.54 13.72 -13.45
C GLN A 137 -5.96 13.42 -12.93
N MET A 138 -6.10 12.50 -11.97
CA MET A 138 -7.40 12.18 -11.38
C MET A 138 -7.79 13.20 -10.31
N ALA A 139 -6.84 13.65 -9.50
CA ALA A 139 -7.09 14.60 -8.42
C ALA A 139 -7.37 16.02 -8.93
N ALA A 140 -6.74 16.45 -10.04
CA ALA A 140 -6.89 17.80 -10.57
C ALA A 140 -8.36 18.18 -10.88
N ALA A 141 -9.21 17.21 -11.21
CA ALA A 141 -10.62 17.44 -11.49
C ALA A 141 -11.45 17.81 -10.24
N LEU A 142 -10.99 17.44 -9.05
CA LEU A 142 -11.75 17.57 -7.80
C LEU A 142 -11.15 18.57 -6.82
N PHE A 143 -9.84 18.81 -6.87
CA PHE A 143 -9.16 19.73 -5.96
C PHE A 143 -9.04 21.12 -6.61
N GLY A 144 -10.13 21.89 -6.53
CA GLY A 144 -10.15 23.31 -6.87
C GLY A 144 -9.71 24.20 -5.70
N PRO A 145 -9.45 25.49 -5.94
CA PRO A 145 -9.19 26.45 -4.86
C PRO A 145 -10.37 26.50 -3.86
N ASP A 146 -10.04 26.62 -2.57
CA ASP A 146 -10.96 26.60 -1.42
C ASP A 146 -11.78 25.32 -1.25
N THR A 147 -11.40 24.23 -1.93
CA THR A 147 -12.10 22.94 -1.78
C THR A 147 -11.80 22.35 -0.39
N PRO A 148 -12.83 22.05 0.43
CA PRO A 148 -12.64 21.38 1.69
C PRO A 148 -12.33 19.89 1.46
N PHE A 149 -11.40 19.35 2.23
CA PHE A 149 -11.04 17.94 2.20
C PHE A 149 -10.80 17.43 3.61
N ARG A 150 -10.88 16.11 3.75
CA ARG A 150 -10.56 15.38 4.98
C ARG A 150 -9.22 14.68 4.84
N ILE A 151 -8.44 14.66 5.90
CA ILE A 151 -7.13 14.04 5.91
C ILE A 151 -7.26 12.70 6.63
N VAL A 152 -6.94 11.62 5.94
CA VAL A 152 -7.00 10.26 6.46
C VAL A 152 -5.60 9.65 6.46
N ALA A 153 -5.19 9.12 7.60
CA ALA A 153 -3.94 8.39 7.74
C ALA A 153 -4.18 7.11 8.55
N GLN A 154 -3.58 5.99 8.14
CA GLN A 154 -3.83 4.67 8.75
C GLN A 154 -5.32 4.31 8.92
N GLN A 155 -6.16 4.66 7.93
CA GLN A 155 -7.62 4.42 7.98
C GLN A 155 -8.36 5.19 9.09
N GLN A 156 -7.73 6.21 9.68
CA GLN A 156 -8.33 7.10 10.68
C GLN A 156 -8.38 8.53 10.13
N LEU A 157 -9.46 9.24 10.45
CA LEU A 157 -9.57 10.67 10.17
C LEU A 157 -8.65 11.44 11.12
N VAL A 158 -7.66 12.14 10.58
CA VAL A 158 -6.64 12.86 11.38
C VAL A 158 -6.80 14.37 11.38
N GLY A 159 -7.57 14.90 10.43
CA GLY A 159 -7.85 16.33 10.38
C GLY A 159 -8.70 16.67 9.18
N GLU A 160 -8.95 17.96 9.05
CA GLU A 160 -9.62 18.55 7.91
C GLU A 160 -8.71 19.62 7.32
N GLY A 161 -8.98 20.01 6.09
CA GLY A 161 -8.18 21.03 5.43
C GLY A 161 -8.89 21.62 4.26
N ARG A 162 -8.26 22.64 3.69
CA ARG A 162 -8.74 23.31 2.48
C ARG A 162 -7.60 23.57 1.52
N VAL A 163 -7.95 23.57 0.24
CA VAL A 163 -7.01 23.92 -0.82
C VAL A 163 -6.82 25.43 -0.83
N LEU A 164 -5.58 25.90 -0.68
CA LEU A 164 -5.27 27.32 -0.80
C LEU A 164 -5.08 27.69 -2.27
N SER A 165 -4.27 26.92 -2.99
CA SER A 165 -4.03 27.14 -4.41
C SER A 165 -3.53 25.88 -5.10
N VAL A 166 -3.91 25.71 -6.37
CA VAL A 166 -3.34 24.70 -7.25
C VAL A 166 -2.04 25.26 -7.81
N LEU A 167 -0.93 24.67 -7.40
CA LEU A 167 0.40 24.99 -7.91
C LEU A 167 0.56 24.20 -9.20
N THR A 168 -0.07 24.67 -10.27
CA THR A 168 0.16 24.11 -11.60
C THR A 168 1.66 24.14 -11.85
N GLY A 169 2.31 22.97 -11.86
CA GLY A 169 3.71 22.84 -12.25
C GLY A 169 3.90 23.62 -13.54
N GLY A 170 4.74 24.65 -13.50
CA GLY A 170 4.81 25.69 -14.50
C GLY A 170 4.75 25.19 -15.95
N SER A 171 3.89 25.87 -16.70
CA SER A 171 3.73 26.01 -18.15
C SER A 171 4.89 25.53 -19.06
N PRO A 172 4.58 25.06 -20.28
CA PRO A 172 5.56 24.83 -21.34
C PRO A 172 6.28 26.14 -21.70
N GLY A 173 7.59 26.05 -21.91
CA GLY A 173 8.42 27.03 -22.59
C GLY A 173 9.20 26.32 -23.67
#